data_AF-X0X5K2-F1
#
_entry.id   AF-X0X5K2-F1
#
_cell.length_a   1.000
_cell.length_b   1.000
_cell.length_c   1.000
_cell.angle_alpha   90.00
_cell.angle_beta   90.00
_cell.angle_gamma   90.00
#
_symmetry.space_group_name_H-M   'P 1'
#
loop_
_entity.id
_entity.type
_entity.pdbx_description
1 polymer ?
#
loop_
_entity_poly.entity_id
_entity_poly.type
_entity_poly.pdbx_seq_one_letter_code
_entity_poly.pdbx_strand_id
1 'polypeptide(L)'
;MNAFFGNSRPCFVIAEIGANHDGDLDVCLRSIEAAREAGADAVKLQHYRAAELVADVDRVWSWGPEGRRVEERVGSMFDRLSLGREG
;
A
#
# COMPACT_ATOMS: atom_id res chain seq x y z
N MET A 1 -9.65 13.19 -14.86
CA MET A 1 -8.61 13.96 -15.60
C MET A 1 -7.84 12.97 -16.45
N ASN A 2 -7.43 13.36 -17.66
CA ASN A 2 -6.56 12.56 -18.52
C ASN A 2 -5.14 13.11 -18.42
N ALA A 3 -4.15 12.25 -18.14
CA ALA A 3 -2.74 12.60 -18.19
C ALA A 3 -2.12 12.04 -19.47
N PHE A 4 -1.28 12.84 -20.13
CA PHE A 4 -0.52 12.41 -21.30
C PHE A 4 0.96 12.36 -20.94
N PHE A 5 1.65 11.26 -21.26
CA PHE A 5 3.05 11.03 -20.89
C PHE A 5 4.00 11.28 -22.08
N GLY A 6 5.28 11.58 -21.84
CA GLY A 6 6.32 11.72 -22.88
C GLY A 6 7.39 12.78 -22.59
N ASN A 7 8.51 12.73 -23.35
CA ASN A 7 9.74 13.50 -23.07
C ASN A 7 9.61 15.04 -23.07
N SER A 8 8.55 15.59 -23.67
CA SER A 8 8.31 17.05 -23.75
C SER A 8 7.26 17.55 -22.76
N ARG A 9 6.86 16.73 -21.79
CA ARG A 9 5.86 17.07 -20.77
C ARG A 9 6.48 17.08 -19.37
N PRO A 10 5.86 17.78 -18.40
CA PRO A 10 6.27 17.70 -17.01
C PRO A 10 6.33 16.24 -16.51
N CYS A 11 7.23 15.97 -15.57
CA CYS A 11 7.29 14.66 -14.91
C CYS A 11 5.96 14.37 -14.23
N PHE A 12 5.43 13.16 -14.42
CA PHE A 12 4.22 12.71 -13.74
C PHE A 12 4.60 12.00 -12.45
N VAL A 13 4.25 12.59 -11.32
CA VAL A 13 4.64 12.13 -9.99
C VAL A 13 3.52 11.30 -9.38
N ILE A 14 3.84 10.03 -9.10
CA ILE A 14 2.94 9.10 -8.42
C ILE A 14 3.40 8.93 -6.97
N ALA A 15 2.54 9.31 -6.01
CA ALA A 15 2.76 9.02 -4.61
C ALA A 15 2.39 7.56 -4.31
N GLU A 16 3.39 6.74 -3.99
CA GLU A 16 3.18 5.35 -3.57
C GLU A 16 2.72 5.30 -2.11
N ILE A 17 1.41 5.08 -1.91
CA ILE A 17 0.86 4.79 -0.58
C ILE A 17 1.03 3.30 -0.28
N GLY A 18 0.88 2.44 -1.29
CA GLY A 18 1.09 0.99 -1.14
C GLY A 18 0.16 0.40 -0.08
N ALA A 19 0.77 -0.14 0.98
CA ALA A 19 0.10 -0.70 2.16
C ALA A 19 0.36 0.12 3.45
N ASN A 20 0.91 1.34 3.34
CA ASN A 20 1.30 2.17 4.50
C ASN A 20 0.12 2.63 5.36
N HIS A 21 -1.12 2.39 4.92
CA HIS A 21 -2.33 2.64 5.68
C HIS A 21 -2.64 1.54 6.70
N ASP A 22 -1.90 0.43 6.70
CA ASP A 22 -2.00 -0.64 7.70
C ASP A 22 -3.42 -1.24 7.87
N GLY A 23 -4.18 -1.29 6.78
CA GLY A 23 -5.60 -1.71 6.78
C GLY A 23 -6.61 -0.66 7.28
N ASP A 24 -6.16 0.54 7.68
CA ASP A 24 -7.02 1.62 8.17
C ASP A 24 -7.45 2.57 7.04
N LEU A 25 -8.76 2.64 6.79
CA LEU A 25 -9.34 3.48 5.74
C LEU A 25 -9.12 4.98 6.00
N ASP A 26 -9.22 5.43 7.25
CA ASP A 26 -9.05 6.83 7.59
C ASP A 26 -7.59 7.26 7.40
N VAL A 27 -6.63 6.38 7.74
CA VAL A 27 -5.21 6.61 7.44
C VAL A 27 -5.02 6.71 5.93
N CYS A 28 -5.60 5.79 5.15
CA CYS A 28 -5.52 5.81 3.68
C CYS A 28 -6.04 7.13 3.10
N LEU A 29 -7.22 7.59 3.55
CA LEU A 29 -7.82 8.84 3.09
C LEU A 29 -6.96 10.06 3.45
N ARG A 30 -6.39 10.10 4.67
CA ARG A 30 -5.45 11.18 5.06
C ARG A 30 -4.17 11.15 4.23
N SER A 31 -3.66 9.96 3.88
CA SER A 31 -2.49 9.83 3.00
C SER A 31 -2.77 10.34 1.58
N ILE A 32 -3.97 10.10 1.05
CA ILE A 32 -4.40 10.64 -0.25
C ILE A 32 -4.45 12.16 -0.21
N GLU A 33 -5.01 12.74 0.85
CA GLU A 33 -5.07 14.19 1.03
C GLU A 33 -3.66 14.80 1.12
N ALA A 34 -2.77 14.22 1.92
CA ALA A 34 -1.38 14.67 2.03
C ALA A 34 -0.63 14.56 0.68
N ALA A 35 -0.88 13.52 -0.12
CA ALA A 35 -0.28 13.37 -1.45
C ALA A 35 -0.76 14.48 -2.41
N ARG A 36 -2.05 14.83 -2.34
CA ARG A 36 -2.62 15.95 -3.10
C ARG A 36 -1.99 17.28 -2.70
N GLU A 37 -1.89 17.55 -1.40
CA GLU A 37 -1.26 18.77 -0.86
C GLU A 37 0.22 18.89 -1.23
N ALA A 38 0.93 17.76 -1.33
CA ALA A 38 2.31 17.69 -1.78
C ALA A 38 2.49 17.90 -3.30
N GLY A 39 1.39 17.98 -4.07
CA GLY A 39 1.43 18.17 -5.52
C GLY A 39 1.67 16.89 -6.33
N ALA A 40 1.36 15.72 -5.78
CA ALA A 40 1.38 14.49 -6.57
C ALA A 40 0.26 14.49 -7.62
N ASP A 41 0.55 13.97 -8.81
CA ASP A 41 -0.42 13.86 -9.91
C ASP A 41 -1.37 12.67 -9.73
N ALA A 42 -0.89 11.61 -9.06
CA ALA A 42 -1.67 10.43 -8.73
C ALA A 42 -1.17 9.76 -7.45
N VAL A 43 -2.01 8.90 -6.89
CA VAL A 43 -1.66 7.98 -5.81
C VAL A 43 -1.69 6.55 -6.34
N LYS A 44 -0.84 5.68 -5.79
CA LYS A 44 -0.86 4.24 -6.07
C LYS A 44 -1.04 3.44 -4.78
N LEU A 45 -2.05 2.58 -4.80
CA LEU A 45 -2.40 1.66 -3.71
C LEU A 45 -2.11 0.22 -4.15
N GLN A 46 -1.82 -0.63 -3.18
CA GLN A 46 -1.72 -2.06 -3.40
C GLN A 46 -2.97 -2.74 -2.89
N HIS A 47 -3.68 -3.45 -3.77
CA HIS A 47 -4.93 -4.12 -3.43
C HIS A 47 -4.86 -5.57 -3.90
N TYR A 48 -4.87 -6.50 -2.95
CA TYR A 48 -4.72 -7.93 -3.16
C TYR A 48 -5.32 -8.68 -1.98
N ARG A 49 -5.68 -9.96 -2.16
CA ARG A 49 -5.85 -10.91 -1.06
C ARG A 49 -4.59 -11.73 -0.88
N ALA A 50 -4.27 -12.14 0.34
CA ALA A 50 -3.10 -12.98 0.56
C ALA A 50 -3.14 -14.26 -0.29
N ALA A 51 -4.31 -14.88 -0.39
CA ALA A 51 -4.53 -16.09 -1.19
C ALA A 51 -4.29 -15.91 -2.70
N GLU A 52 -4.32 -14.68 -3.22
CA GLU A 52 -4.13 -14.38 -4.64
C GLU A 52 -2.67 -14.03 -4.99
N LEU A 53 -1.90 -13.58 -4.00
CA LEU A 53 -0.55 -13.02 -4.22
C LEU A 53 0.56 -13.84 -3.54
N VAL A 54 0.28 -14.48 -2.42
CA VAL A 54 1.27 -15.15 -1.59
C VAL A 54 1.31 -16.65 -1.93
N ALA A 55 2.47 -17.14 -2.37
CA ALA A 55 2.65 -18.54 -2.73
C ALA A 55 2.57 -19.51 -1.54
N ASP A 56 3.04 -19.08 -0.37
CA ASP A 56 2.96 -19.82 0.90
C ASP A 56 2.45 -18.88 2.00
N VAL A 57 1.14 -18.95 2.24
CA VAL A 57 0.44 -18.13 3.25
C VAL A 57 0.83 -18.49 4.68
N ASP A 58 1.35 -19.71 4.90
CA ASP A 58 1.73 -20.21 6.22
C ASP A 58 3.17 -19.87 6.60
N ARG A 59 3.98 -19.40 5.63
CA ARG A 59 5.33 -18.92 5.90
C ARG A 59 5.32 -17.89 7.03
N VAL A 60 6.15 -18.12 8.05
CA VAL A 60 6.37 -17.15 9.13
C VAL A 60 7.45 -16.15 8.69
N TRP A 61 7.18 -14.87 8.90
CA TRP A 61 8.10 -13.76 8.66
C TRP A 61 8.41 -13.05 9.98
N SER A 62 9.68 -12.74 10.20
CA SER A 62 10.16 -12.03 11.38
C SER A 62 10.71 -10.67 10.97
N TRP A 63 10.20 -9.59 11.56
CA TRP A 63 10.58 -8.22 11.22
C TRP A 63 10.59 -7.29 12.44
N GLY A 64 11.17 -6.11 12.28
CA GLY A 64 11.34 -5.13 13.34
C GLY A 64 12.78 -5.04 13.85
N PRO A 65 13.08 -4.02 14.66
CA PRO A 65 14.42 -3.81 15.19
C PRO A 65 14.81 -4.89 16.20
N GLU A 66 16.11 -5.00 16.47
CA GLU A 66 16.63 -5.93 17.47
C GLU A 66 15.99 -5.67 18.85
N GLY A 67 15.58 -6.73 19.54
CA GLY A 67 14.85 -6.66 20.81
C GLY A 67 13.35 -6.33 20.72
N ARG A 68 12.82 -6.01 19.53
CA ARG A 68 11.38 -5.85 19.27
C ARG A 68 10.97 -6.49 17.95
N ARG A 69 11.38 -7.75 17.76
CA ARG A 69 10.95 -8.52 16.61
C ARG A 69 9.49 -8.95 16.77
N VAL A 70 8.75 -8.82 15.69
CA VAL A 70 7.42 -9.36 15.50
C VAL A 70 7.55 -10.57 14.60
N GLU A 71 6.88 -11.66 14.96
CA GLU A 71 6.73 -12.84 14.11
C GLU A 71 5.25 -13.00 13.76
N GLU A 72 4.96 -13.06 12.46
CA GLU A 72 3.61 -13.27 11.97
C GLU A 72 3.63 -14.14 10.70
N ARG A 73 2.49 -14.78 10.39
CA ARG A 73 2.33 -15.47 9.11
C ARG A 73 2.19 -14.44 8.00
N VAL A 74 2.85 -14.68 6.87
CA VAL A 74 2.78 -13.80 5.70
C VAL A 74 1.33 -13.65 5.23
N GLY A 75 0.54 -14.73 5.24
CA GLY A 75 -0.88 -14.64 4.88
C GLY A 75 -1.65 -13.65 5.75
N SER A 76 -1.54 -13.79 7.07
CA SER A 76 -2.20 -12.90 8.04
C SER A 76 -1.74 -11.45 7.91
N MET A 77 -0.45 -11.22 7.62
CA MET A 77 0.10 -9.90 7.37
C MET A 77 -0.55 -9.25 6.15
N PHE A 78 -0.59 -9.97 5.01
CA PHE A 78 -1.16 -9.45 3.76
C PHE A 78 -2.67 -9.19 3.87
N ASP A 79 -3.42 -10.06 4.55
CA ASP A 79 -4.85 -9.86 4.76
C ASP A 79 -5.14 -8.67 5.67
N ARG A 80 -4.35 -8.47 6.74
CA ARG A 80 -4.46 -7.31 7.64
C ARG A 80 -4.20 -6.00 6.92
N LEU A 81 -3.24 -5.99 6.00
CA LEU A 81 -2.87 -4.80 5.23
C LEU A 81 -3.89 -4.45 4.14
N SER A 82 -4.71 -5.41 3.69
CA SER A 82 -5.71 -5.15 2.66
C SER A 82 -6.89 -4.37 3.23
N LEU A 83 -7.27 -3.28 2.55
CA LEU A 83 -8.58 -2.67 2.78
C LEU A 83 -9.68 -3.64 2.34
N GLY A 84 -10.76 -3.73 3.12
CA GLY A 84 -11.90 -4.59 2.80
C GLY A 84 -12.56 -4.14 1.49
N ARG A 85 -12.99 -5.11 0.66
CA ARG A 85 -13.91 -4.82 -0.46
C ARG A 85 -15.31 -4.80 0.14
N GLU A 86 -15.99 -3.67 0.08
CA GLU A 86 -17.45 -3.72 0.22
C GLU A 86 -17.99 -4.57 -0.95
N GLY A 87 -18.80 -5.57 -0.59
CA GLY A 87 -19.38 -6.55 -1.51
C GLY A 87 -20.60 -6.02 -2.25
#